data_AF-A0A3C0ADN2-F1
#
_entry.id   AF-A0A3C0ADN2-F1
#
_cell.length_a   1.000
_cell.length_b   1.000
_cell.length_c   1.000
_cell.angle_alpha   90.00
_cell.angle_beta   90.00
_cell.angle_gamma   90.00
#
_symmetry.space_group_name_H-M   'P 1'
#
loop_
_entity.id
_entity.type
_entity.pdbx_description
1 polymer ?
#
loop_
_entity_poly.entity_id
_entity_poly.type
_entity_poly.pdbx_seq_one_letter_code
_entity_poly.pdbx_strand_id
1 'polypeptide(L)'
;MKRLWMAFVVVMVLSFLVLGWIGTRIYSEMPPLPQRVVTTDDQILIDSGEISAGQNVWQSMGGMEVGSIWGHGSYVAPDWT
;
A
#
# COMPACT_ATOMS: atom_id res chain seq x y z
N MET A 1 10.81 -22.82 -33.39
CA MET A 1 9.82 -21.78 -32.99
C MET A 1 8.83 -22.25 -31.93
N LYS A 2 8.07 -23.34 -32.11
CA LYS A 2 7.06 -23.81 -31.13
C LYS A 2 7.59 -24.02 -29.70
N ARG A 3 8.81 -24.56 -29.56
CA ARG A 3 9.49 -24.74 -28.26
C ARG A 3 9.73 -23.43 -27.50
N LEU A 4 10.13 -22.37 -28.19
CA LEU A 4 10.39 -21.06 -27.58
C LEU A 4 9.09 -20.41 -27.11
N TRP A 5 8.02 -20.52 -27.90
CA TRP A 5 6.70 -20.04 -27.52
C TRP A 5 6.12 -20.79 -26.32
N MET A 6 6.30 -22.12 -26.24
CA MET A 6 5.91 -22.88 -25.05
C MET A 6 6.71 -22.44 -23.82
N ALA A 7 8.02 -22.27 -23.93
CA ALA A 7 8.85 -21.77 -22.83
C ALA A 7 8.40 -20.36 -22.37
N PHE A 8 8.11 -19.45 -23.31
CA PHE A 8 7.60 -18.12 -23.00
C PHE A 8 6.27 -18.18 -22.24
N VAL A 9 5.31 -18.97 -22.72
CA VAL A 9 4.01 -19.14 -22.05
C VAL A 9 4.18 -19.70 -20.64
N VAL A 10 5.06 -20.68 -20.46
CA VAL A 10 5.36 -21.24 -19.12
C VAL A 10 5.91 -20.17 -18.18
N VAL A 11 6.88 -19.38 -18.63
CA VAL A 11 7.46 -18.28 -17.82
C VAL A 11 6.40 -17.25 -17.46
N MET A 12 5.54 -16.88 -18.41
CA MET A 12 4.45 -15.94 -18.15
C MET A 12 3.46 -16.48 -17.13
N VAL A 13 2.94 -17.70 -17.34
CA VAL A 13 1.96 -18.30 -16.43
C VAL A 13 2.53 -18.44 -15.03
N LEU A 14 3.76 -18.95 -14.88
CA LEU A 14 4.38 -19.09 -13.56
C LEU A 14 4.63 -17.74 -12.88
N SER A 15 5.09 -16.73 -13.63
CA SER A 15 5.31 -15.38 -13.09
C SER A 15 4.00 -14.77 -12.58
N PHE A 16 2.93 -14.85 -13.37
CA PHE A 16 1.62 -14.33 -12.97
C PHE A 16 0.99 -15.13 -11.82
N LEU A 17 1.21 -16.44 -11.75
CA LEU A 17 0.78 -17.27 -10.62
C LEU A 17 1.45 -16.81 -9.32
N VAL A 18 2.77 -16.59 -9.34
CA VAL A 18 3.51 -16.09 -8.17
C VAL A 18 3.03 -14.68 -7.80
N LEU A 19 2.88 -13.79 -8.78
CA LEU A 19 2.40 -12.42 -8.54
C LEU A 19 1.00 -12.40 -7.91
N GLY A 20 0.07 -13.21 -8.45
CA GLY A 20 -1.28 -13.34 -7.91
C GLY A 20 -1.29 -13.91 -6.50
N TRP A 21 -0.50 -14.96 -6.24
CA TRP A 21 -0.38 -15.55 -4.90
C TRP A 21 0.14 -14.54 -3.88
N ILE A 22 1.23 -13.83 -4.19
CA ILE A 22 1.78 -12.79 -3.31
C ILE A 22 0.79 -11.64 -3.12
N GLY A 23 0.09 -11.22 -4.18
CA GLY A 23 -0.94 -10.18 -4.10
C GLY A 23 -2.05 -10.53 -3.10
N THR A 24 -2.53 -11.78 -3.07
CA THR A 24 -3.54 -12.22 -2.09
C THR A 24 -3.01 -12.22 -0.66
N ARG A 25 -1.72 -12.56 -0.46
CA ARG A 25 -1.06 -12.48 0.84
C ARG A 25 -0.96 -11.04 1.32
N ILE A 26 -0.52 -10.12 0.45
CA ILE A 26 -0.45 -8.68 0.77
C ILE A 26 -1.82 -8.15 1.17
N TYR A 27 -2.88 -8.47 0.43
CA TYR A 27 -4.23 -8.00 0.78
C TYR A 27 -4.71 -8.52 2.15
N SER A 28 -4.29 -9.72 2.53
CA SER A 28 -4.70 -10.33 3.81
C SER A 28 -3.83 -9.89 4.99
N GLU A 29 -2.57 -9.52 4.73
CA GLU A 29 -1.57 -9.21 5.77
C GLU A 29 -1.24 -7.71 5.86
N MET A 30 -1.78 -6.87 4.99
CA MET A 30 -1.59 -5.42 5.06
C MET A 30 -2.12 -4.88 6.41
N PRO A 31 -1.47 -3.85 6.99
CA PRO A 31 -1.91 -3.27 8.25
C PRO A 31 -3.38 -2.81 8.15
N PRO A 32 -4.28 -3.32 9.02
CA PRO A 32 -5.68 -2.94 8.97
C PRO A 32 -5.84 -1.48 9.44
N LEU A 33 -6.67 -0.71 8.73
CA LEU A 33 -7.04 0.63 9.19
C LEU A 33 -7.98 0.49 10.40
N PRO A 34 -7.60 1.03 11.58
CA PRO A 34 -8.46 0.97 12.74
C PRO A 34 -9.74 1.78 12.49
N GLN A 35 -10.87 1.29 13.00
CA GLN A 35 -12.13 2.02 12.90
C GLN A 35 -12.13 3.27 13.79
N ARG A 36 -11.54 3.18 14.98
CA ARG A 36 -11.37 4.29 15.93
C ARG A 36 -10.09 4.08 16.72
N VAL A 37 -9.46 5.17 17.12
CA VAL A 37 -8.36 5.19 18.09
C VAL A 37 -8.88 5.91 19.33
N VAL A 38 -8.81 5.25 20.48
CA VAL A 38 -9.33 5.75 21.76
C VAL A 38 -8.24 5.77 22.82
N THR A 39 -8.38 6.65 23.81
CA THR A 39 -7.58 6.61 25.04
C THR A 39 -8.03 5.44 25.93
N THR A 40 -7.27 5.16 26.99
CA THR A 40 -7.67 4.17 28.01
C THR A 40 -8.93 4.56 28.77
N ASP A 41 -9.30 5.84 28.73
CA ASP A 41 -10.48 6.40 29.39
C ASP A 41 -11.65 6.59 28.40
N ASP A 42 -11.65 5.85 27.28
CA ASP A 42 -12.68 5.85 26.22
C ASP A 42 -12.86 7.18 25.47
N GLN A 43 -11.90 8.09 25.53
CA GLN A 43 -11.93 9.31 24.70
C GLN A 43 -11.50 9.00 23.27
N ILE A 44 -12.32 9.34 22.28
CA ILE A 44 -12.00 9.18 20.86
C ILE A 44 -10.93 10.22 20.47
N LEU A 45 -9.80 9.73 19.93
CA LEU A 45 -8.71 10.54 19.38
C LEU A 45 -8.77 10.63 17.85
N ILE A 46 -9.07 9.52 17.21
CA ILE A 46 -9.22 9.42 15.75
C ILE A 46 -10.50 8.63 15.49
N ASP A 47 -11.47 9.26 14.83
CA ASP A 47 -12.73 8.62 14.48
C ASP A 47 -12.67 7.90 13.14
N SER A 48 -13.73 7.16 12.82
CA SER A 48 -13.83 6.39 11.59
C SER A 48 -13.72 7.28 10.35
N GLY A 49 -12.85 6.89 9.43
CA GLY A 49 -12.64 7.60 8.17
C GLY A 49 -11.71 8.81 8.27
N GLU A 50 -11.33 9.29 9.46
CA GLU A 50 -10.41 10.43 9.59
C GLU A 50 -9.01 10.11 9.03
N ILE A 51 -8.52 8.88 9.20
CA ILE A 51 -7.24 8.43 8.60
C ILE A 51 -7.31 8.52 7.07
N SER A 52 -8.39 8.02 6.47
CA SER A 52 -8.59 8.07 5.01
C SER A 52 -8.76 9.51 4.50
N ALA A 53 -9.44 10.36 5.28
CA ALA A 53 -9.56 11.78 4.96
C ALA A 53 -8.19 12.49 5.00
N GLY A 54 -7.37 12.23 6.03
CA GLY A 54 -6.00 12.72 6.11
C GLY A 54 -5.13 12.25 4.95
N GLN A 55 -5.26 10.99 4.54
CA GLN A 55 -4.59 10.47 3.35
C GLN A 55 -5.00 11.23 2.06
N ASN A 56 -6.28 11.54 1.89
CA ASN A 56 -6.76 12.32 0.75
C ASN A 56 -6.21 13.76 0.76
N VAL A 57 -6.11 14.39 1.94
CA VAL A 57 -5.49 15.71 2.09
C VAL A 57 -4.00 15.65 1.77
N TRP A 58 -3.27 14.64 2.25
CA TRP A 58 -1.87 14.45 1.91
C TRP A 58 -1.66 14.27 0.39
N GLN A 59 -2.51 13.48 -0.27
CA GLN A 59 -2.47 13.31 -1.72
C GLN A 59 -2.75 14.63 -2.47
N SER A 60 -3.69 15.44 -1.99
CA SER A 60 -4.03 16.72 -2.64
C SER A 60 -2.96 17.80 -2.45
N MET A 61 -2.16 17.73 -1.39
CA MET A 61 -1.00 18.61 -1.16
C MET A 61 0.26 18.21 -1.96
N GLY A 62 0.19 17.17 -2.80
CA GLY A 62 1.29 16.69 -3.63
C GLY A 62 1.85 15.33 -3.22
N GLY A 63 1.44 14.80 -2.06
CA GLY A 63 1.72 13.43 -1.63
C GLY A 63 3.20 13.05 -1.70
N MET A 64 3.50 12.03 -2.50
CA MET A 64 4.84 11.49 -2.72
C MET A 64 5.78 12.43 -3.49
N GLU A 65 5.29 13.51 -4.09
CA GLU A 65 6.17 14.49 -4.76
C GLU A 65 6.84 15.42 -3.74
N VAL A 66 6.23 15.60 -2.56
CA VAL A 66 6.76 16.50 -1.51
C VAL A 66 7.84 15.81 -0.68
N GLY A 67 7.58 14.58 -0.24
CA GLY A 67 8.51 13.74 0.53
C GLY A 67 8.09 12.27 0.44
N SER A 68 8.52 11.44 1.38
CA SER A 68 8.23 9.99 1.33
C SER A 68 7.37 9.49 2.51
N ILE A 69 6.67 8.39 2.28
CA ILE A 69 6.03 7.56 3.32
C ILE A 69 6.45 6.12 3.07
N TRP A 70 6.87 5.42 4.11
CA TRP A 70 7.45 4.07 4.03
C TRP A 70 8.59 3.98 3.00
N GLY A 71 9.38 5.05 2.88
CA GLY A 71 10.49 5.14 1.93
C GLY A 71 10.07 5.32 0.46
N HIS A 72 8.78 5.52 0.18
CA HIS A 72 8.28 5.74 -1.18
C HIS A 72 7.89 7.21 -1.35
N GLY A 73 8.57 7.90 -2.27
CA GLY A 73 8.29 9.29 -2.63
C GLY A 73 9.55 10.04 -3.04
N SER A 74 9.50 11.36 -2.92
CA SER A 74 10.61 12.25 -3.25
C SER A 74 11.59 12.39 -2.08
N TYR A 75 12.79 12.90 -2.39
CA TYR A 75 13.87 13.08 -1.42
C TYR A 75 14.10 14.56 -1.06
N VAL A 76 13.14 15.44 -1.39
CA VAL A 76 13.25 16.88 -1.11
C VAL A 76 12.92 17.15 0.35
N ALA A 77 11.78 16.63 0.82
CA ALA A 77 11.39 16.63 2.22
C ALA A 77 11.73 15.27 2.87
N PRO A 78 11.65 15.13 4.22
CA PRO A 78 11.94 13.87 4.90
C PRO A 78 10.88 12.78 4.64
N ASP A 79 11.15 11.58 5.14
CA ASP A 79 10.12 10.55 5.31
C ASP A 79 9.22 10.89 6.51
N TRP A 80 7.91 10.74 6.36
CA TRP A 80 6.91 11.13 7.35
C TRP A 80 6.39 9.99 8.23
N THR A 81 6.89 8.76 8.04
CA THR A 81 6.50 7.58 8.83
C THR A 81 7.15 7.59 10.21
#